data_AF-A0A7G6E2P8-F1
#
_entry.id   AF-A0A7G6E2P8-F1
#
_cell.length_a   1.000
_cell.length_b   1.000
_cell.length_c   1.000
_cell.angle_alpha   90.00
_cell.angle_beta   90.00
_cell.angle_gamma   90.00
#
_symmetry.space_group_name_H-M   'P 1'
#
loop_
_entity.id
_entity.type
_entity.pdbx_description
1 polymer ?
#
loop_
_entity_poly.entity_id
_entity_poly.type
_entity_poly.pdbx_seq_one_letter_code
_entity_poly.pdbx_strand_id
1 'polypeptide(L)'
;MAQLRVTEKIYEKTRSPQEIKEGIFIVTKQALSFFPPVGTTFSLEVGEKKVETSIYSQDCTCRGPHKPHYHYFLDIAQIRELLPVDSKAILTISKIAEGEYHLSVD
;
A
#
# COMPACT_ATOMS: atom_id res chain seq x y z
N MET A 1 -16.35 -4.21 5.89
CA MET A 1 -15.23 -3.72 6.74
C MET A 1 -13.95 -3.96 5.96
N ALA A 2 -12.96 -3.08 6.04
CA ALA A 2 -11.69 -3.31 5.35
C ALA A 2 -10.98 -4.51 5.98
N GLN A 3 -10.60 -5.48 5.16
CA GLN A 3 -9.85 -6.64 5.61
C GLN A 3 -8.36 -6.29 5.56
N LEU A 4 -7.60 -6.73 6.55
CA LEU A 4 -6.15 -6.56 6.58
C LEU A 4 -5.54 -7.84 7.17
N ARG A 5 -4.60 -8.43 6.43
CA ARG A 5 -3.77 -9.54 6.90
C ARG A 5 -2.32 -9.23 6.57
N VAL A 6 -1.43 -9.42 7.52
CA VAL A 6 0.01 -9.20 7.33
C VAL A 6 0.77 -10.38 7.90
N THR A 7 1.71 -10.89 7.11
CA THR A 7 2.69 -11.93 7.46
C THR A 7 4.06 -11.47 6.97
N GLU A 8 5.10 -12.28 7.18
CA GLU A 8 6.44 -11.97 6.65
C GLU A 8 6.51 -11.94 5.12
N LYS A 9 5.61 -12.66 4.43
CA LYS A 9 5.65 -12.83 2.97
C LYS A 9 4.44 -12.27 2.23
N ILE A 10 3.36 -11.97 2.94
CA ILE A 10 2.08 -11.58 2.35
C ILE A 10 1.49 -10.41 3.12
N TYR A 11 1.03 -9.40 2.39
CA TYR A 11 0.19 -8.30 2.84
C TYR A 11 -1.10 -8.27 2.02
N GLU A 12 -2.24 -8.56 2.66
CA GLU A 12 -3.55 -8.55 2.02
C GLU A 12 -4.37 -7.40 2.57
N LYS A 13 -5.05 -6.65 1.69
CA LYS A 13 -6.09 -5.72 2.11
C LYS A 13 -7.13 -5.44 1.04
N THR A 14 -8.26 -4.91 1.47
CA THR A 14 -9.17 -4.18 0.59
C THR A 14 -8.90 -2.68 0.67
N ARG A 15 -9.30 -1.93 -0.36
CA ARG A 15 -9.26 -0.46 -0.34
C ARG A 15 -10.57 0.09 0.20
N SER A 16 -10.47 1.06 1.11
CA SER A 16 -11.63 1.81 1.57
C SER A 16 -12.25 2.66 0.45
N PRO A 17 -13.54 3.03 0.56
CA PRO A 17 -14.17 3.93 -0.42
C PRO A 17 -13.42 5.27 -0.56
N GLN A 18 -12.78 5.75 0.51
CA GLN A 18 -11.96 6.96 0.47
C GLN A 18 -10.70 6.77 -0.38
N GLU A 19 -9.98 5.65 -0.17
CA GLU A 19 -8.80 5.33 -0.96
C GLU A 19 -9.09 5.22 -2.46
N ILE A 20 -10.23 4.60 -2.81
CA ILE A 20 -10.68 4.48 -4.20
C ILE A 20 -11.01 5.87 -4.77
N LYS A 21 -11.78 6.67 -4.02
CA LYS A 21 -12.19 8.02 -4.45
C LYS A 21 -11.00 8.95 -4.65
N GLU A 22 -10.03 8.92 -3.74
CA GLU A 22 -8.85 9.79 -3.76
C GLU A 22 -7.73 9.21 -4.66
N GLY A 23 -7.81 7.92 -5.00
CA GLY A 23 -6.82 7.23 -5.82
C GLY A 23 -5.49 7.04 -5.10
N ILE A 24 -5.56 6.74 -3.81
CA ILE A 24 -4.43 6.53 -2.91
C ILE A 24 -4.44 5.10 -2.36
N PHE A 25 -3.32 4.67 -1.80
CA PHE A 25 -3.18 3.36 -1.17
C PHE A 25 -2.56 3.52 0.21
N ILE A 26 -3.37 3.45 1.26
CA ILE A 26 -2.92 3.63 2.64
C ILE A 26 -2.32 2.34 3.18
N VAL A 27 -1.13 2.44 3.76
CA VAL A 27 -0.48 1.37 4.52
C VAL A 27 -0.59 1.69 6.01
N THR A 28 -1.02 0.71 6.80
CA THR A 28 -1.11 0.89 8.25
C THR A 28 0.28 0.81 8.89
N LYS A 29 0.49 1.54 9.99
CA LYS A 29 1.79 1.55 10.69
C LYS A 29 2.29 0.14 11.06
N GLN A 30 1.39 -0.75 11.45
CA GLN A 30 1.72 -2.14 11.80
C GLN A 30 2.16 -2.99 10.60
N ALA A 31 1.87 -2.57 9.38
CA ALA A 31 2.25 -3.26 8.16
C ALA A 31 3.57 -2.77 7.57
N LEU A 32 4.17 -1.71 8.13
CA LEU A 32 5.41 -1.13 7.58
C LEU A 32 6.58 -2.10 7.60
N SER A 33 6.64 -3.01 8.59
CA SER A 33 7.71 -4.01 8.68
C SER A 33 7.69 -5.04 7.55
N PHE A 34 6.60 -5.14 6.77
CA PHE A 34 6.52 -5.99 5.60
C PHE A 34 7.23 -5.37 4.38
N PHE A 35 7.24 -4.03 4.30
CA PHE A 35 7.85 -3.28 3.21
C PHE A 35 9.30 -2.92 3.55
N PRO A 36 10.10 -2.50 2.55
CA PRO A 36 11.35 -1.83 2.82
C PRO A 36 11.11 -0.54 3.64
N PRO A 37 12.16 -0.01 4.31
CA PRO A 37 12.03 1.21 5.11
C PRO A 37 11.39 2.34 4.30
N VAL A 38 10.54 3.15 4.96
CA VAL A 38 9.86 4.30 4.33
C VAL A 38 10.88 5.18 3.58
N GLY A 39 10.56 5.53 2.33
CA GLY A 39 11.44 6.26 1.41
C GLY A 39 12.39 5.38 0.58
N THR A 40 12.51 4.08 0.89
CA THR A 40 13.31 3.14 0.09
C THR A 40 12.51 2.67 -1.11
N THR A 41 13.11 2.76 -2.30
CA THR A 41 12.50 2.27 -3.54
C THR A 41 12.58 0.76 -3.65
N PHE A 42 11.56 0.15 -4.22
CA PHE A 42 11.50 -1.29 -4.50
C PHE A 42 10.69 -1.57 -5.76
N SER A 43 10.89 -2.77 -6.31
CA SER A 43 10.17 -3.23 -7.49
C SER A 43 8.84 -3.85 -7.11
N LEU A 44 7.77 -3.43 -7.78
CA LEU A 44 6.43 -3.98 -7.65
C LEU A 44 5.92 -4.42 -9.02
N GLU A 45 5.56 -5.69 -9.13
CA GLU A 45 4.98 -6.29 -10.32
C GLU A 45 3.46 -6.38 -10.18
N VAL A 46 2.72 -5.93 -11.20
CA VAL A 46 1.26 -5.94 -11.28
C VAL A 46 0.84 -6.37 -12.68
N GLY A 47 0.31 -7.59 -12.81
CA GLY A 47 0.08 -8.20 -14.11
C GLY A 47 1.38 -8.26 -14.92
N GLU A 48 1.40 -7.69 -16.12
CA GLU A 48 2.59 -7.62 -16.97
C GLU A 48 3.48 -6.38 -16.70
N LYS A 49 3.07 -5.50 -15.79
CA LYS A 49 3.79 -4.25 -15.51
C LYS A 49 4.71 -4.41 -14.31
N LYS A 50 5.97 -4.02 -14.46
CA LYS A 50 6.92 -3.86 -13.36
C LYS A 50 7.22 -2.37 -13.16
N VAL A 51 7.11 -1.88 -11.94
CA VAL A 51 7.35 -0.48 -11.60
C VAL A 51 8.27 -0.36 -10.39
N GLU A 52 9.02 0.73 -10.33
CA GLU A 52 9.64 1.17 -9.09
C GLU A 52 8.66 2.02 -8.29
N THR A 53 8.53 1.72 -7.01
CA THR A 53 7.64 2.40 -6.07
C THR A 53 8.31 2.51 -4.70
N SER A 54 7.67 3.20 -3.76
CA SER A 54 8.11 3.29 -2.37
C SER A 54 6.92 3.45 -1.43
N ILE A 55 7.17 3.25 -0.13
CA ILE A 55 6.27 3.74 0.90
C ILE A 55 6.70 5.15 1.27
N TYR A 56 5.79 6.12 1.24
CA TYR A 56 6.03 7.48 1.72
C TYR A 56 5.12 7.82 2.90
N SER A 57 5.55 8.79 3.72
CA SER A 57 4.78 9.30 4.86
C SER A 57 4.30 10.72 4.61
N GLN A 58 3.08 11.03 5.04
CA GLN A 58 2.54 12.40 5.06
C GLN A 58 2.19 12.79 6.50
N ASP A 59 2.60 13.99 6.90
CA ASP A 59 2.18 14.60 8.16
C ASP A 59 0.66 14.83 8.17
N CYS A 60 -0.05 14.35 9.19
CA CYS A 60 -1.40 14.78 9.48
C CYS A 60 -1.49 15.47 10.84
N THR A 61 -2.12 16.64 10.82
CA THR A 61 -2.46 17.42 12.02
C THR A 61 -3.88 17.11 12.52
N CYS A 62 -4.58 16.15 11.91
CA CYS A 62 -5.98 15.84 12.20
C CYS A 62 -6.28 15.36 13.64
N ARG A 63 -5.25 15.03 14.43
CA ARG A 63 -5.37 14.74 15.88
C ARG A 63 -5.02 15.93 16.79
N GLY A 64 -4.85 17.12 16.20
CA GLY A 64 -4.39 18.33 16.85
C GLY A 64 -2.87 18.48 16.82
N PRO A 65 -2.35 19.72 16.98
CA PRO A 65 -0.92 20.03 16.86
C PRO A 65 -0.03 19.30 17.89
N HIS A 66 -0.61 18.83 19.00
CA HIS A 66 0.10 18.13 20.06
C HIS A 66 0.12 16.60 19.89
N LYS A 67 -0.46 16.06 18.81
CA LYS A 67 -0.45 14.62 18.50
C LYS A 67 -0.07 14.40 17.03
N PRO A 68 1.17 14.71 16.64
CA PRO A 68 1.64 14.48 15.29
C PRO A 68 1.48 12.99 14.95
N HIS A 69 0.92 12.72 13.79
CA HIS A 69 0.81 11.36 13.28
C HIS A 69 1.02 11.36 11.77
N TYR A 70 1.53 10.23 11.30
CA TYR A 70 1.86 10.03 9.91
C TYR A 70 0.86 9.06 9.29
N HIS A 71 0.40 9.41 8.10
CA HIS A 71 -0.21 8.46 7.19
C HIS A 71 0.86 7.90 6.28
N TYR A 72 0.85 6.60 6.05
CA TYR A 72 1.78 5.95 5.14
C TYR A 72 1.04 5.51 3.90
N PHE A 73 1.68 5.66 2.75
CA PHE A 73 1.09 5.38 1.46
C PHE A 73 2.06 4.61 0.59
N LEU A 74 1.52 3.66 -0.16
CA LEU A 74 2.23 3.07 -1.29
C LEU A 74 2.09 4.02 -2.48
N ASP A 75 3.20 4.37 -3.13
CA ASP A 75 3.15 5.15 -4.37
C ASP A 75 2.60 4.29 -5.52
N ILE A 76 1.34 4.54 -5.85
CA ILE A 76 0.63 3.83 -6.91
C ILE A 76 0.49 4.64 -8.19
N ALA A 77 1.19 5.77 -8.35
CA ALA A 77 1.01 6.66 -9.51
C ALA A 77 1.12 5.92 -10.86
N GLN A 78 2.05 4.96 -10.95
CA GLN A 78 2.28 4.19 -12.18
C GLN A 78 1.32 3.01 -12.36
N ILE A 79 0.63 2.55 -11.33
CA ILE A 79 -0.24 1.35 -11.36
C ILE A 79 -1.69 1.66 -10.99
N ARG A 80 -2.04 2.92 -10.76
CA ARG A 80 -3.36 3.35 -10.26
C ARG A 80 -4.51 2.79 -11.08
N GLU A 81 -4.40 2.85 -12.41
CA GLU A 81 -5.41 2.37 -13.37
C GLU A 81 -5.52 0.83 -13.41
N LEU A 82 -4.53 0.11 -12.90
CA LEU A 82 -4.55 -1.36 -12.80
C LEU A 82 -5.25 -1.84 -11.52
N LEU A 83 -5.53 -0.94 -10.57
CA LEU A 83 -6.11 -1.31 -9.29
C LEU A 83 -7.66 -1.27 -9.37
N PRO A 84 -8.34 -2.28 -8.81
CA PRO A 84 -9.80 -2.44 -8.87
C PRO A 84 -10.54 -1.35 -8.09
N VAL A 85 -11.54 -0.71 -8.70
CA VAL A 85 -12.38 0.28 -8.02
C VAL A 85 -13.45 -0.34 -7.11
N ASP A 86 -13.58 -1.68 -7.12
CA ASP A 86 -14.45 -2.39 -6.18
C ASP A 86 -13.80 -2.47 -4.79
N SER A 87 -14.44 -1.87 -3.79
CA SER A 87 -14.04 -1.92 -2.39
C SER A 87 -14.04 -3.33 -1.76
N LYS A 88 -14.60 -4.33 -2.45
CA LYS A 88 -14.58 -5.74 -2.04
C LYS A 88 -13.39 -6.52 -2.61
N ALA A 89 -12.75 -6.02 -3.66
CA ALA A 89 -11.61 -6.69 -4.27
C ALA A 89 -10.44 -6.78 -3.28
N ILE A 90 -9.85 -7.96 -3.19
CA ILE A 90 -8.73 -8.22 -2.27
C ILE A 90 -7.44 -7.97 -3.05
N LEU A 91 -6.59 -7.12 -2.49
CA LEU A 91 -5.26 -6.83 -3.00
C LEU A 91 -4.25 -7.59 -2.17
N THR A 92 -3.51 -8.47 -2.82
CA THR A 92 -2.51 -9.33 -2.19
C THR A 92 -1.13 -8.94 -2.69
N ILE A 93 -0.32 -8.34 -1.82
CA ILE A 93 1.10 -8.04 -2.09
C ILE A 93 1.95 -9.15 -1.48
N SER A 94 2.64 -9.90 -2.33
CA SER A 94 3.57 -10.95 -1.95
C SER A 94 5.01 -10.46 -2.07
N LYS A 95 5.84 -10.78 -1.08
CA LYS A 95 7.29 -10.56 -1.12
C LYS A 95 7.95 -11.74 -1.83
N ILE A 96 8.51 -11.49 -3.02
CA ILE A 96 9.18 -12.50 -3.85
C ILE A 96 10.64 -12.64 -3.42
N ALA A 97 11.31 -11.50 -3.23
CA ALA A 97 12.66 -11.39 -2.69
C ALA A 97 12.82 -10.06 -1.93
N GLU A 98 13.99 -9.79 -1.38
CA GLU A 98 14.29 -8.48 -0.79
C GLU A 98 14.19 -7.39 -1.86
N GLY A 99 13.29 -6.41 -1.66
CA GLY A 99 13.05 -5.33 -2.61
C GLY A 99 12.24 -5.73 -3.85
N GLU A 100 11.72 -6.97 -3.93
CA GLU A 100 10.91 -7.44 -5.06
C GLU A 100 9.56 -7.97 -4.57
N TYR A 101 8.50 -7.35 -5.07
CA TYR A 101 7.12 -7.61 -4.65
C TYR A 101 6.22 -7.84 -5.85
N HIS A 102 5.16 -8.61 -5.64
CA HIS A 102 4.12 -8.87 -6.63
C HIS A 102 2.75 -8.54 -6.05
N LEU A 103 1.91 -7.79 -6.77
CA LEU A 103 0.54 -7.49 -6.41
C LEU A 103 -0.41 -8.25 -7.33
N SER A 104 -1.27 -9.07 -6.73
CA SER A 104 -2.41 -9.71 -7.36
C SER A 104 -3.73 -9.13 -6.87
N VAL A 105 -4.77 -9.33 -7.69
CA VAL A 105 -6.14 -8.91 -7.40
C VAL A 105 -7.02 -10.14 -7.44
N ASP A 106 -7.74 -10.41 -6.34
CA ASP A 106 -8.69 -11.50 -6.18
C ASP A 106 -10.14 -10.96 -6.05
#